data_AF-A0A963LLK6-F1
#
_entry.id   AF-A0A963LLK6-F1
#
_cell.length_a   1.000
_cell.length_b   1.000
_cell.length_c   1.000
_cell.angle_alpha   90.00
_cell.angle_beta   90.00
_cell.angle_gamma   90.00
#
_symmetry.space_group_name_H-M   'P 1'
#
loop_
_entity.id
_entity.type
_entity.pdbx_description
1 polymer ?
#
loop_
_entity_poly.entity_id
_entity_poly.type
_entity_poly.pdbx_seq_one_letter_code
_entity_poly.pdbx_strand_id
1 'polypeptide(L)'
;MPVFEVLDSPDDFSGGYYVDWFEQPAGLLVPVCGYTAGNCRYDLENLTLTVDVSGPAVELSVCSQNRVRGQFRRGDPVLLADCHPTQKPLRLTFAPPVRAVGAYVGAEGLAGQDYDAVLNVADAATGNGQGRNVRATLSNQVGTAPFLGLRSPAGTRIGEAWFDALSADAATVLQRVAIGPLYFLL
;
A
#
# COMPACT_ATOMS: atom_id res chain seq x y z
N MET A 1 16.81 -10.17 17.24
CA MET A 1 15.36 -10.14 16.95
C MET A 1 15.15 -10.88 15.65
N PRO A 2 14.15 -11.74 15.52
CA PRO A 2 13.87 -12.39 14.24
C PRO A 2 13.45 -11.32 13.22
N VAL A 3 14.06 -11.36 12.03
CA VAL A 3 13.97 -10.33 10.99
C VAL A 3 12.86 -10.71 10.01
N PHE A 4 12.08 -9.74 9.55
CA PHE A 4 11.10 -9.97 8.48
C PHE A 4 11.81 -10.36 7.18
N GLU A 5 11.29 -11.40 6.52
CA GLU A 5 11.76 -11.85 5.21
C GLU A 5 11.23 -10.90 4.13
N VAL A 6 12.09 -10.56 3.17
CA VAL A 6 11.78 -9.71 2.02
C VAL A 6 11.11 -10.54 0.93
N LEU A 7 9.98 -10.08 0.40
CA LEU A 7 9.27 -10.70 -0.72
C LEU A 7 9.31 -9.76 -1.93
N ASP A 8 9.93 -10.17 -3.02
CA ASP A 8 10.28 -9.28 -4.15
C ASP A 8 9.19 -9.22 -5.22
N SER A 9 8.20 -10.11 -5.16
CA SER A 9 7.14 -10.20 -6.17
C SER A 9 5.82 -10.72 -5.60
N PRO A 10 4.70 -10.54 -6.32
CA PRO A 10 3.44 -11.21 -6.01
C PRO A 10 3.54 -12.74 -5.96
N ASP A 11 4.44 -13.36 -6.74
CA ASP A 11 4.58 -14.82 -6.81
C ASP A 11 5.05 -15.42 -5.47
N ASP A 12 5.73 -14.62 -4.64
CA ASP A 12 6.14 -14.97 -3.29
C ASP A 12 4.96 -15.14 -2.31
N PHE A 13 3.76 -14.73 -2.74
CA PHE A 13 2.47 -14.92 -2.04
C PHE A 13 1.69 -16.11 -2.60
N SER A 14 2.34 -17.06 -3.27
CA SER A 14 1.67 -18.29 -3.75
C SER A 14 0.85 -18.97 -2.63
N GLY A 15 -0.41 -19.28 -2.94
CA GLY A 15 -1.37 -19.81 -1.95
C GLY A 15 -1.95 -18.78 -0.98
N GLY A 16 -1.65 -17.49 -1.19
CA GLY A 16 -2.21 -16.36 -0.45
C GLY A 16 -3.46 -15.77 -1.07
N TYR A 17 -3.82 -14.62 -0.53
CA TYR A 17 -4.99 -13.85 -0.94
C TYR A 17 -4.55 -12.51 -1.51
N TYR A 18 -5.38 -11.91 -2.34
CA TYR A 18 -5.22 -10.53 -2.74
C TYR A 18 -6.53 -9.75 -2.63
N VAL A 19 -6.43 -8.46 -2.31
CA VAL A 19 -7.53 -7.50 -2.46
C VAL A 19 -7.31 -6.75 -3.76
N ASP A 20 -8.22 -6.97 -4.70
CA ASP A 20 -8.44 -6.07 -5.82
C ASP A 20 -9.42 -4.98 -5.36
N TRP A 21 -9.00 -3.71 -5.39
CA TRP A 21 -9.85 -2.64 -4.86
C TRP A 21 -11.12 -2.36 -5.70
N PHE A 22 -11.30 -2.99 -6.86
CA PHE A 22 -12.58 -3.00 -7.58
C PHE A 22 -13.58 -4.02 -7.02
N GLU A 23 -13.11 -5.18 -6.57
CA GLU A 23 -13.97 -6.24 -6.07
C GLU A 23 -14.45 -5.85 -4.68
N GLN A 24 -15.62 -5.21 -4.67
CA GLN A 24 -16.34 -4.89 -3.45
C GLN A 24 -16.58 -6.18 -2.68
N PRO A 25 -16.02 -6.35 -1.47
CA PRO A 25 -16.57 -7.36 -0.56
C PRO A 25 -18.04 -7.01 -0.34
N ALA A 26 -18.92 -8.00 -0.23
CA ALA A 26 -20.37 -7.83 -0.13
C ALA A 26 -20.76 -6.74 0.90
N GLY A 27 -20.95 -5.51 0.41
CA GLY A 27 -20.88 -4.30 1.22
C GLY A 27 -20.51 -3.09 0.37
N LEU A 28 -21.47 -2.64 -0.46
CA LEU A 28 -21.54 -1.40 -1.23
C LEU A 28 -20.32 -0.45 -1.16
N LEU A 29 -19.67 -0.25 -2.31
CA LEU A 29 -19.04 1.04 -2.63
C LEU A 29 -19.72 1.63 -3.88
N VAL A 30 -20.44 2.74 -3.71
CA VAL A 30 -20.67 3.65 -4.83
C VAL A 30 -19.44 4.56 -4.88
N PRO A 31 -18.72 4.68 -6.00
CA PRO A 31 -17.54 5.54 -6.08
C PRO A 31 -17.99 7.00 -6.10
N VAL A 32 -18.00 7.68 -4.95
CA VAL A 32 -18.24 9.14 -4.87
C VAL A 32 -17.41 9.74 -3.73
N CYS A 33 -16.40 10.51 -4.13
CA CYS A 33 -15.85 11.71 -3.46
C CYS A 33 -15.42 11.60 -1.98
N GLY A 34 -14.10 11.72 -1.75
CA GLY A 34 -13.50 12.34 -0.56
C GLY A 34 -14.07 11.95 0.80
N TYR A 35 -13.47 10.95 1.45
CA TYR A 35 -13.80 10.66 2.85
C TYR A 35 -13.15 11.68 3.78
N THR A 36 -13.99 12.44 4.47
CA THR A 36 -13.72 13.14 5.72
C THR A 36 -14.00 12.20 6.90
N ALA A 37 -12.97 11.88 7.68
CA ALA A 37 -12.96 11.27 9.01
C ALA A 37 -13.70 9.92 9.22
N GLY A 38 -12.94 8.83 9.41
CA GLY A 38 -13.41 7.54 9.96
C GLY A 38 -12.96 6.31 9.14
N ASN A 39 -12.39 5.29 9.79
CA ASN A 39 -11.79 4.11 9.15
C ASN A 39 -12.71 3.38 8.15
N CYS A 40 -12.17 2.94 7.01
CA CYS A 40 -12.88 2.08 6.04
C CYS A 40 -12.58 0.60 6.32
N ARG A 41 -13.62 -0.24 6.39
CA ARG A 41 -13.50 -1.67 6.72
C ARG A 41 -13.84 -2.55 5.52
N TYR A 42 -13.02 -3.57 5.29
CA TYR A 42 -13.17 -4.60 4.26
C TYR A 42 -13.24 -5.96 4.95
N ASP A 43 -14.41 -6.58 4.93
CA ASP A 43 -14.60 -7.92 5.46
C ASP A 43 -14.41 -8.94 4.33
N LEU A 44 -13.30 -9.67 4.42
CA LEU A 44 -12.96 -10.83 3.62
C LEU A 44 -13.26 -12.07 4.46
N GLU A 45 -13.56 -13.21 3.85
CA GLU A 45 -14.13 -14.40 4.52
C GLU A 45 -13.59 -14.69 5.92
N ASN A 46 -12.26 -14.64 6.10
CA ASN A 46 -11.59 -14.89 7.37
C ASN A 46 -10.72 -13.72 7.86
N LEU A 47 -10.88 -12.52 7.29
CA LEU A 47 -10.06 -11.35 7.58
C LEU A 47 -10.85 -10.06 7.46
N THR A 48 -10.80 -9.24 8.50
CA THR A 48 -11.13 -7.83 8.43
C THR A 48 -9.87 -7.01 8.17
N LEU A 49 -9.83 -6.34 7.03
CA LEU A 49 -8.85 -5.31 6.69
C LEU A 49 -9.46 -3.94 6.98
N THR A 50 -8.73 -3.07 7.67
CA THR A 50 -9.16 -1.70 7.94
C THR A 50 -8.16 -0.71 7.35
N VAL A 51 -8.63 0.21 6.51
CA VAL A 51 -7.87 1.37 6.03
C VAL A 51 -8.09 2.52 7.01
N ASP A 52 -7.02 2.95 7.66
CA ASP A 52 -7.04 4.10 8.56
C ASP A 52 -7.01 5.39 7.75
N VAL A 53 -8.10 6.16 7.83
CA VAL A 53 -8.26 7.46 7.16
C VAL A 53 -8.31 8.61 8.17
N SER A 54 -7.83 8.38 9.39
CA SER A 54 -7.62 9.45 10.38
C SER A 54 -6.44 10.35 10.05
N GLY A 55 -5.59 9.94 9.10
CA GLY A 55 -4.45 10.69 8.54
C GLY A 55 -4.80 11.47 7.27
N PRO A 56 -3.94 11.44 6.23
CA PRO A 56 -4.24 12.05 4.94
C PRO A 56 -5.53 11.49 4.32
N ALA A 57 -6.16 12.28 3.45
CA ALA A 57 -7.32 11.81 2.72
C ALA A 57 -6.95 10.62 1.84
N VAL A 58 -7.61 9.48 2.07
CA VAL A 58 -7.46 8.27 1.25
C VAL A 58 -8.58 8.20 0.22
N GLU A 59 -8.24 7.98 -1.04
CA GLU A 59 -9.15 7.92 -2.17
C GLU A 59 -9.01 6.58 -2.89
N LEU A 60 -10.11 5.86 -3.07
CA LEU A 60 -10.19 4.78 -4.05
C LEU A 60 -10.30 5.40 -5.45
N SER A 61 -9.36 5.08 -6.32
CA SER A 61 -9.32 5.61 -7.68
C SER A 61 -9.07 4.51 -8.69
N VAL A 62 -9.50 4.77 -9.92
CA VAL A 62 -9.03 4.03 -11.09
C VAL A 62 -7.80 4.74 -11.63
N CYS A 63 -6.73 4.01 -11.93
CA CYS A 63 -5.54 4.57 -12.54
C CYS A 63 -5.91 5.15 -13.91
N SER A 64 -5.86 6.47 -13.99
CA SER A 64 -5.90 7.23 -15.23
C SER A 64 -4.53 7.87 -15.47
N GLN A 65 -4.25 8.25 -16.72
CA GLN A 65 -2.93 8.77 -17.14
C GLN A 65 -2.46 10.00 -16.35
N ASN A 66 -3.33 10.64 -15.56
CA ASN A 66 -3.05 11.89 -14.86
C ASN A 66 -2.82 11.77 -13.35
N ARG A 67 -3.04 10.62 -12.71
CA ARG A 67 -2.96 10.51 -11.22
C ARG A 67 -1.78 9.72 -10.68
N VAL A 68 -1.27 8.75 -11.43
CA VAL A 68 -0.08 7.95 -11.01
C VAL A 68 0.85 7.64 -12.19
N ARG A 69 0.84 8.54 -13.19
CA ARG A 69 1.70 8.57 -14.38
C ARG A 69 2.19 7.20 -14.86
N GLY A 70 1.31 6.29 -15.28
CA GLY A 70 1.73 5.02 -15.89
C GLY A 70 2.31 3.96 -14.94
N GLN A 71 2.62 4.26 -13.69
CA GLN A 71 3.17 3.25 -12.76
C GLN A 71 2.25 2.03 -12.57
N PHE A 72 0.94 2.22 -12.79
CA PHE A 72 -0.07 1.18 -12.89
C PHE A 72 -0.70 1.19 -14.29
N ARG A 73 -1.26 0.05 -14.73
CA ARG A 73 -1.97 -0.02 -16.01
C ARG A 73 -3.20 0.87 -15.96
N ARG A 74 -3.58 1.42 -17.12
CA ARG A 74 -4.82 2.18 -17.24
C ARG A 74 -5.97 1.25 -16.88
N GLY A 75 -6.81 1.70 -15.95
CA GLY A 75 -7.91 0.90 -15.46
C GLY A 75 -7.59 0.13 -14.19
N ASP A 76 -6.34 0.07 -13.71
CA ASP A 76 -6.03 -0.62 -12.44
C ASP A 76 -6.66 0.11 -11.25
N PRO A 77 -7.19 -0.62 -10.26
CA PRO A 77 -7.72 -0.03 -9.05
C PRO A 77 -6.58 0.27 -8.08
N VAL A 78 -6.58 1.49 -7.53
CA VAL A 78 -5.54 1.96 -6.62
C VAL A 78 -6.15 2.65 -5.42
N LEU A 79 -5.54 2.46 -4.25
CA LEU A 79 -5.72 3.39 -3.14
C LEU A 79 -4.68 4.51 -3.26
N LEU A 80 -5.15 5.74 -3.19
CA LEU A 80 -4.34 6.95 -3.19
C LEU A 80 -4.40 7.62 -1.83
N ALA A 81 -3.30 8.21 -1.39
CA ALA A 81 -3.29 9.14 -0.27
C ALA A 81 -2.35 10.31 -0.58
N ASP A 82 -2.66 11.49 -0.04
CA ASP A 82 -1.77 12.62 -0.15
C ASP A 82 -0.47 12.34 0.62
N CYS A 83 0.67 12.62 -0.02
CA CYS A 83 1.97 12.52 0.63
C CYS A 83 2.05 13.59 1.74
N HIS A 84 2.32 13.16 2.97
CA HIS A 84 2.45 14.07 4.10
C HIS A 84 3.69 13.70 4.93
N PRO A 85 4.63 14.65 5.19
CA PRO A 85 5.93 14.34 5.76
C PRO A 85 5.89 13.81 7.21
N THR A 86 4.75 13.92 7.90
CA THR A 86 4.60 13.54 9.31
C THR A 86 3.47 12.55 9.57
N GLN A 87 2.81 12.03 8.54
CA GLN A 87 1.68 11.10 8.70
C GLN A 87 1.92 9.83 7.89
N LYS A 88 1.31 8.72 8.30
CA LYS A 88 1.30 7.45 7.56
C LYS A 88 0.21 7.53 6.48
N PRO A 89 0.53 7.70 5.18
CA PRO A 89 -0.51 8.05 4.21
C PRO A 89 -1.49 6.92 3.94
N LEU A 90 -0.99 5.70 3.78
CA LEU A 90 -1.80 4.50 3.56
C LEU A 90 -1.53 3.50 4.67
N ARG A 91 -2.28 3.59 5.77
CA ARG A 91 -2.15 2.68 6.93
C ARG A 91 -3.28 1.66 6.93
N LEU A 92 -2.90 0.40 7.09
CA LEU A 92 -3.76 -0.77 7.07
C LEU A 92 -3.62 -1.57 8.36
N THR A 93 -4.72 -2.05 8.93
CA THR A 93 -4.72 -2.99 10.05
C THR A 93 -5.48 -4.28 9.71
N PHE A 94 -5.05 -5.38 10.32
CA PHE A 94 -5.49 -6.73 9.98
C PHE A 94 -6.06 -7.44 11.21
N ALA A 95 -7.26 -8.00 11.08
CA ALA A 95 -7.91 -8.80 12.12
C ALA A 95 -8.54 -10.07 11.50
N PRO A 96 -7.95 -11.27 11.65
CA PRO A 96 -6.74 -11.56 12.43
C PRO A 96 -5.46 -11.03 11.78
N PRO A 97 -4.36 -10.86 12.55
CA PRO A 97 -3.04 -10.52 12.02
C PRO A 97 -2.53 -11.50 10.95
N VAL A 98 -1.84 -10.99 9.93
CA VAL A 98 -1.38 -11.74 8.75
C VAL A 98 0.08 -12.17 8.86
N ARG A 99 0.50 -13.18 8.08
CA ARG A 99 1.89 -13.66 7.97
C ARG A 99 2.74 -12.87 6.99
N ALA A 100 2.14 -12.32 5.95
CA ALA A 100 2.84 -11.50 4.97
C ALA A 100 1.91 -10.44 4.41
N VAL A 101 2.49 -9.35 3.94
CA VAL A 101 1.78 -8.29 3.23
C VAL A 101 2.68 -7.71 2.16
N GLY A 102 2.12 -7.35 1.01
CA GLY A 102 2.84 -6.64 -0.04
C GLY A 102 1.94 -5.95 -1.05
N ALA A 103 2.47 -4.96 -1.73
CA ALA A 103 1.78 -4.24 -2.80
C ALA A 103 2.79 -3.59 -3.75
N TYR A 104 2.31 -3.25 -4.93
CA TYR A 104 3.00 -2.31 -5.82
C TYR A 104 2.80 -0.89 -5.30
N VAL A 105 3.88 -0.12 -5.12
CA VAL A 105 3.85 1.22 -4.53
C VAL A 105 4.32 2.25 -5.54
N GLY A 106 3.38 3.09 -5.99
CA GLY A 106 3.65 4.19 -6.89
C GLY A 106 3.53 5.55 -6.22
N ALA A 107 3.96 6.60 -6.92
CA ALA A 107 3.83 7.97 -6.46
C ALA A 107 3.42 8.94 -7.58
N GLU A 108 2.83 10.06 -7.21
CA GLU A 108 2.52 11.16 -8.13
C GLU A 108 3.56 12.26 -7.97
N GLY A 109 4.24 12.60 -9.07
CA GLY A 109 5.28 13.64 -9.11
C GLY A 109 5.71 13.93 -10.55
N LEU A 110 6.86 14.58 -10.75
CA LEU A 110 7.37 14.85 -12.10
C LEU A 110 8.13 13.64 -12.65
N ALA A 111 7.95 13.36 -13.94
CA ALA A 111 8.68 12.27 -14.60
C ALA A 111 10.19 12.55 -14.60
N GLY A 112 10.98 11.50 -14.38
CA GLY A 112 12.44 11.56 -14.23
C GLY A 112 12.91 11.83 -12.80
N GLN A 113 12.01 12.11 -11.85
CA GLN A 113 12.36 12.24 -10.44
C GLN A 113 12.42 10.87 -9.76
N ASP A 114 13.38 10.70 -8.86
CA ASP A 114 13.49 9.51 -8.03
C ASP A 114 12.63 9.65 -6.76
N TYR A 115 12.04 8.55 -6.35
CA TYR A 115 11.37 8.42 -5.07
C TYR A 115 11.76 7.10 -4.40
N ASP A 116 11.68 7.08 -3.07
CA ASP A 116 11.76 5.86 -2.28
C ASP A 116 10.34 5.36 -2.04
N ALA A 117 9.98 4.23 -2.66
CA ALA A 117 8.78 3.49 -2.34
C ALA A 117 8.99 2.78 -1.00
N VAL A 118 8.03 2.87 -0.07
CA VAL A 118 8.22 2.38 1.30
C VAL A 118 7.08 1.47 1.72
N LEU A 119 7.43 0.35 2.35
CA LEU A 119 6.54 -0.52 3.12
C LEU A 119 7.11 -0.64 4.53
N ASN A 120 6.29 -0.41 5.53
CA ASN A 120 6.59 -0.77 6.90
C ASN A 120 5.50 -1.67 7.47
N VAL A 121 5.89 -2.55 8.39
CA VAL A 121 4.99 -3.47 9.08
C VAL A 121 5.25 -3.42 10.58
N ALA A 122 4.22 -3.64 11.38
CA ALA A 122 4.35 -3.81 12.82
C ALA A 122 3.89 -5.19 13.27
N ASP A 123 4.71 -5.82 14.12
CA ASP A 123 4.37 -7.07 14.79
C ASP A 123 3.15 -6.88 15.70
N ALA A 124 2.17 -7.78 15.60
CA ALA A 124 0.89 -7.66 16.31
C ALA A 124 1.02 -7.79 17.83
N ALA A 125 2.02 -8.52 18.33
CA ALA A 125 2.18 -8.77 19.75
C ALA A 125 3.03 -7.69 20.44
N THR A 126 4.06 -7.20 19.76
CA THR A 126 5.07 -6.30 20.33
C THR A 126 4.98 -4.87 19.83
N GLY A 127 4.30 -4.63 18.70
CA GLY A 127 4.27 -3.33 18.02
C GLY A 127 5.60 -2.95 17.35
N ASN A 128 6.61 -3.82 17.39
CA ASN A 128 7.91 -3.54 16.79
C ASN A 128 7.78 -3.45 15.27
N GLY A 129 8.28 -2.33 14.72
CA GLY A 129 8.23 -2.04 13.29
C GLY A 129 9.46 -2.55 12.53
N GLN A 130 9.27 -3.00 11.29
CA GLN A 130 10.34 -3.17 10.31
C GLN A 130 9.92 -2.54 8.98
N GLY A 131 10.87 -1.89 8.31
CA GLY A 131 10.68 -1.21 7.04
C GLY A 131 11.48 -1.83 5.90
N ARG A 132 10.98 -1.63 4.69
CA ARG A 132 11.67 -1.85 3.41
C ARG A 132 11.41 -0.65 2.53
N ASN A 133 12.45 -0.18 1.86
CA ASN A 133 12.33 0.81 0.79
C ASN A 133 13.00 0.33 -0.49
N VAL A 134 12.46 0.75 -1.62
CA VAL A 134 13.03 0.51 -2.95
C VAL A 134 13.04 1.85 -3.69
N ARG A 135 14.21 2.25 -4.18
CA ARG A 135 14.33 3.44 -5.01
C ARG A 135 13.75 3.15 -6.40
N ALA A 136 12.91 4.04 -6.88
CA ALA A 136 12.31 3.97 -8.21
C ALA A 136 12.30 5.36 -8.86
N THR A 137 12.19 5.39 -10.18
CA THR A 137 12.11 6.63 -10.95
C THR A 137 10.70 6.78 -11.49
N LEU A 138 10.11 7.96 -11.29
CA LEU A 138 8.82 8.32 -11.87
C LEU A 138 8.94 8.32 -13.39
N SER A 139 8.17 7.45 -14.04
CA SER A 139 8.19 7.25 -15.49
C SER A 139 6.78 7.17 -16.00
N ASN A 140 6.52 7.62 -17.23
CA ASN A 140 5.22 7.42 -17.90
C ASN A 140 5.05 6.00 -18.46
N GLN A 141 6.06 5.13 -18.29
CA GLN A 141 6.00 3.75 -18.72
C GLN A 141 5.02 2.95 -17.86
N VAL A 142 4.24 2.09 -18.52
CA VAL A 142 3.23 1.27 -17.85
C VAL A 142 3.87 0.21 -16.95
N GLY A 143 3.42 0.12 -15.70
CA GLY A 143 3.77 -0.98 -14.79
C GLY A 143 5.15 -0.87 -14.15
N THR A 144 5.61 0.35 -13.86
CA THR A 144 6.93 0.61 -13.27
C THR A 144 6.91 0.76 -11.75
N ALA A 145 5.75 0.69 -11.08
CA ALA A 145 5.71 0.68 -9.62
C ALA A 145 6.53 -0.51 -9.09
N PRO A 146 7.49 -0.31 -8.16
CA PRO A 146 8.16 -1.41 -7.50
C PRO A 146 7.19 -2.18 -6.59
N PHE A 147 7.40 -3.49 -6.49
CA PHE A 147 6.72 -4.32 -5.51
C PHE A 147 7.50 -4.33 -4.20
N LEU A 148 6.78 -4.14 -3.09
CA LEU A 148 7.32 -4.26 -1.75
C LEU A 148 6.47 -5.26 -0.96
N GLY A 149 7.10 -6.32 -0.49
CA GLY A 149 6.49 -7.27 0.44
C GLY A 149 7.41 -7.62 1.61
N LEU A 150 6.79 -7.92 2.74
CA LEU A 150 7.43 -8.39 3.97
C LEU A 150 6.65 -9.56 4.56
N ARG A 151 7.37 -10.60 5.02
CA ARG A 151 6.83 -11.75 5.73
C ARG A 151 7.34 -11.81 7.17
N SER A 152 6.42 -11.99 8.10
CA SER A 152 6.74 -12.14 9.51
C SER A 152 7.48 -13.45 9.78
N PRO A 153 8.47 -13.46 10.68
CA PRO A 153 9.15 -14.69 11.06
C PRO A 153 8.21 -15.71 11.71
N ALA A 154 8.69 -16.95 11.83
CA ALA A 154 7.92 -18.02 12.45
C ALA A 154 7.50 -17.65 13.89
N GLY A 155 6.21 -17.80 14.19
CA GLY A 155 5.64 -17.54 15.51
C GLY A 155 5.14 -16.11 15.72
N THR A 156 5.38 -15.19 14.78
CA THR A 156 4.85 -13.82 14.82
C THR A 156 3.79 -13.58 13.75
N ARG A 157 3.20 -12.37 13.77
CA ARG A 157 2.19 -11.90 12.80
C ARG A 157 2.25 -10.38 12.65
N ILE A 158 1.85 -9.89 11.49
CA ILE A 158 1.70 -8.47 11.16
C ILE A 158 0.29 -8.03 11.54
N GLY A 159 0.19 -7.09 12.49
CA GLY A 159 -1.09 -6.47 12.85
C GLY A 159 -1.38 -5.20 12.06
N GLU A 160 -0.34 -4.56 11.55
CA GLU A 160 -0.42 -3.28 10.83
C GLU A 160 0.63 -3.22 9.72
N ALA A 161 0.26 -2.60 8.60
CA ALA A 161 1.18 -2.21 7.54
C ALA A 161 0.92 -0.76 7.13
N TRP A 162 1.95 -0.03 6.71
CA TRP A 162 1.76 1.25 6.04
C TRP A 162 2.67 1.43 4.84
N PHE A 163 2.11 2.05 3.82
CA PHE A 163 2.76 2.35 2.55
C PHE A 163 2.95 3.85 2.40
N ASP A 164 4.11 4.22 1.86
CA ASP A 164 4.50 5.62 1.67
C ASP A 164 5.38 5.76 0.43
N ALA A 165 5.54 7.00 -0.03
CA ALA A 165 6.48 7.39 -1.04
C ALA A 165 7.22 8.64 -0.56
N LEU A 166 8.53 8.53 -0.41
CA LEU A 166 9.37 9.61 0.07
C LEU A 166 10.17 10.21 -1.08
N SER A 167 10.28 11.52 -1.09
CA SER A 167 11.16 12.23 -2.02
C SER A 167 12.60 11.75 -1.82
N ALA A 168 13.22 11.25 -2.88
CA ALA A 168 14.57 10.70 -2.78
C ALA A 168 15.67 11.77 -2.83
N ASP A 169 15.28 13.02 -3.08
CA ASP A 169 16.06 14.25 -2.97
C ASP A 169 15.17 15.44 -2.57
N ALA A 170 15.78 16.57 -2.20
CA ALA A 170 15.05 17.76 -1.76
C ALA A 170 14.28 18.49 -2.87
N ALA A 171 14.56 18.19 -4.15
CA ALA A 171 13.91 18.83 -5.30
C ALA A 171 12.64 18.08 -5.74
N THR A 172 12.52 16.82 -5.34
CA THR A 172 11.36 15.98 -5.63
C THR A 172 10.19 16.37 -4.73
N VAL A 173 9.07 16.72 -5.35
CA VAL A 173 7.83 17.02 -4.64
C VAL A 173 6.82 15.98 -5.06
N LEU A 174 6.55 15.04 -4.15
CA LEU A 174 5.52 14.03 -4.32
C LEU A 174 4.19 14.56 -3.82
N GLN A 175 3.16 14.39 -4.62
CA GLN A 175 1.81 14.85 -4.31
C GLN A 175 1.01 13.74 -3.62
N ARG A 176 1.12 12.52 -4.14
CA ARG A 176 0.37 11.35 -3.67
C ARG A 176 1.21 10.09 -3.70
N VAL A 177 0.87 9.16 -2.82
CA VAL A 177 1.29 7.75 -2.89
C VAL A 177 0.10 6.92 -3.34
N ALA A 178 0.38 5.87 -4.10
CA ALA A 178 -0.59 4.92 -4.59
C ALA A 178 -0.16 3.49 -4.27
N ILE A 179 -1.11 2.63 -3.89
CA ILE A 179 -0.89 1.18 -3.91
C ILE A 179 -1.86 0.49 -4.87
N GLY A 180 -1.35 -0.48 -5.62
CA GLY A 180 -2.16 -1.41 -6.41
C GLY A 180 -2.78 -2.50 -5.54
N PRO A 181 -3.11 -3.68 -6.11
CA PRO A 181 -3.65 -4.80 -5.35
C PRO A 181 -2.79 -5.14 -4.13
N LEU A 182 -3.46 -5.42 -3.01
CA LEU A 182 -2.82 -5.80 -1.76
C LEU A 182 -2.74 -7.32 -1.65
N TYR A 183 -1.53 -7.87 -1.52
CA TYR A 183 -1.28 -9.30 -1.36
C TYR A 183 -1.00 -9.64 0.09
N PHE A 184 -1.53 -10.75 0.60
CA PHE A 184 -1.30 -11.17 1.98
C PHE A 184 -1.40 -12.69 2.19
N LEU A 185 -0.76 -13.17 3.26
CA LEU A 185 -0.82 -14.56 3.74
C LEU A 185 -1.38 -14.56 5.16
N LEU A 186 -2.28 -15.48 5.53
CA LEU A 186 -2.83 -15.59 6.90
C LEU A 186 -1.87 -16.31 7.88
#